data_AF-A0A7J5XS08-F1
#
_entry.id   AF-A0A7J5XS08-F1
#
_cell.length_a   1.000
_cell.length_b   1.000
_cell.length_c   1.000
_cell.angle_alpha   90.00
_cell.angle_beta   90.00
_cell.angle_gamma   90.00
#
_symmetry.space_group_name_H-M   'P 1'
#
loop_
_entity.id
_entity.type
_entity.pdbx_description
1 polymer ?
#
loop_
_entity_poly.entity_id
_entity_poly.type
_entity_poly.pdbx_seq_one_letter_code
_entity_poly.pdbx_strand_id
1 'polypeptide(L)'
;MDHHAQGGKAYGLLKSQQEERLLSINETYLSDPQHAEEEDLSSKLEMFKKKYMEFDLNDQGEIDLMGLKQMLEKLGLAKTHLELKKMMSEVVGDTSKRR
;
A
#
# COMPACT_ATOMS: atom_id res chain seq x y z
N MET A 1 -29.51 -12.84 -15.32
CA MET A 1 -29.75 -11.70 -14.42
C MET A 1 -28.73 -11.81 -13.32
N ASP A 2 -27.73 -10.95 -13.39
CA ASP A 2 -26.44 -11.07 -12.70
C ASP A 2 -26.54 -10.89 -11.19
N HIS A 3 -26.00 -11.84 -10.45
CA HIS A 3 -25.81 -11.79 -9.01
C HIS A 3 -24.64 -10.86 -8.67
N HIS A 4 -24.87 -9.55 -8.62
CA HIS A 4 -23.83 -8.56 -8.29
C HIS A 4 -24.24 -7.53 -7.22
N ALA A 5 -25.10 -7.91 -6.26
CA ALA A 5 -25.63 -6.99 -5.25
C ALA A 5 -25.29 -7.34 -3.79
N GLN A 6 -24.42 -8.32 -3.51
CA GLN A 6 -24.09 -8.71 -2.13
C GLN A 6 -22.76 -8.11 -1.60
N GLY A 7 -21.91 -7.57 -2.47
CA GLY A 7 -20.58 -7.05 -2.09
C GLY A 7 -20.54 -5.61 -1.57
N GLY A 8 -21.51 -4.75 -1.93
CA GLY A 8 -21.35 -3.29 -1.76
C GLY A 8 -21.19 -2.81 -0.32
N LYS A 9 -22.01 -3.30 0.62
CA LYS A 9 -21.94 -2.86 2.03
C LYS A 9 -20.72 -3.40 2.77
N ALA A 10 -20.42 -4.69 2.59
CA ALA A 10 -19.27 -5.33 3.23
C ALA A 10 -17.94 -4.78 2.67
N TYR A 11 -17.85 -4.61 1.35
CA TYR A 11 -16.70 -4.00 0.69
C TYR A 11 -16.53 -2.53 1.08
N GLY A 12 -17.62 -1.77 1.18
CA GLY A 12 -17.58 -0.39 1.68
C GLY A 12 -17.05 -0.32 3.11
N LEU A 13 -17.55 -1.17 4.02
CA LEU A 13 -17.06 -1.23 5.40
C LEU A 13 -15.57 -1.63 5.45
N LEU A 14 -15.15 -2.61 4.66
CA LEU A 14 -13.75 -3.02 4.56
C LEU A 14 -12.85 -1.84 4.15
N LYS A 15 -13.26 -1.09 3.12
CA LYS A 15 -12.48 0.06 2.63
C LYS A 15 -12.45 1.21 3.64
N SER A 16 -13.53 1.45 4.40
CA SER A 16 -13.52 2.42 5.50
C SER A 16 -12.56 2.01 6.62
N GLN A 17 -12.56 0.74 7.02
CA GLN A 17 -11.64 0.23 8.04
C GLN A 17 -10.18 0.30 7.59
N GLN A 18 -9.91 -0.01 6.32
CA GLN A 18 -8.59 0.16 5.72
C GLN A 18 -8.14 1.63 5.75
N GLU A 19 -9.03 2.56 5.40
CA GLU A 19 -8.73 3.99 5.42
C GLU A 19 -8.41 4.49 6.83
N GLU A 20 -9.23 4.14 7.83
CA GLU A 20 -8.99 4.52 9.23
C GLU A 20 -7.63 4.03 9.74
N ARG A 21 -7.24 2.80 9.40
CA ARG A 21 -5.94 2.25 9.77
C ARG A 21 -4.79 3.05 9.15
N LEU A 22 -4.89 3.35 7.86
CA LEU A 22 -3.85 4.10 7.16
C LEU A 22 -3.78 5.57 7.61
N LEU A 23 -4.91 6.17 7.99
CA LEU A 23 -4.92 7.50 8.61
C LEU A 23 -4.14 7.51 9.93
N SER A 24 -4.34 6.51 10.80
CA SER A 24 -3.59 6.39 12.05
C SER A 24 -2.08 6.19 11.82
N ILE A 25 -1.70 5.44 10.78
CA ILE A 25 -0.29 5.30 10.38
C ILE A 25 0.26 6.65 9.92
N ASN A 26 -0.46 7.38 9.07
CA ASN A 26 -0.04 8.71 8.60
C ASN A 26 0.14 9.70 9.76
N GLU A 27 -0.75 9.70 10.75
CA GLU A 27 -0.61 10.53 11.96
C GLU A 27 0.67 10.21 12.75
N THR A 28 1.06 8.94 12.78
CA THR A 28 2.33 8.52 13.42
C THR A 28 3.52 9.13 12.67
N TYR A 29 3.55 9.07 11.34
CA TYR A 29 4.61 9.68 10.54
C TYR A 29 4.63 11.21 10.63
N LEU A 30 3.46 11.86 10.70
CA LEU A 30 3.36 13.32 10.83
C LEU A 30 3.85 13.85 12.17
N SER A 31 3.74 13.04 13.23
CA SER A 31 4.18 13.40 14.58
C SER A 31 5.61 12.95 14.90
N ASP A 32 6.24 12.15 14.03
CA ASP A 32 7.59 11.67 14.20
C ASP A 32 8.62 12.77 13.86
N PRO A 33 9.46 13.19 14.83
CA PRO A 33 10.52 14.18 14.58
C PRO A 33 11.50 13.76 13.47
N GLN A 34 11.64 12.47 13.18
CA GLN A 34 12.48 11.97 12.09
C GLN A 34 12.05 12.50 10.71
N HIS A 35 10.78 12.85 10.54
CA HIS A 35 10.21 13.34 9.29
C HIS A 35 9.88 14.84 9.32
N ALA A 36 10.29 15.57 10.37
CA ALA A 36 9.94 16.98 10.55
C ALA A 36 10.44 17.91 9.43
N GLU A 37 11.54 17.54 8.76
CA GLU A 37 12.13 18.31 7.65
C GLU A 37 11.57 17.90 6.27
N GLU A 38 10.72 16.89 6.19
CA GLU A 38 10.16 16.43 4.93
C GLU A 38 9.11 17.43 4.41
N GLU A 39 9.46 18.14 3.33
CA GLU A 39 8.53 19.05 2.66
C GLU A 39 7.29 18.30 2.15
N ASP A 40 6.11 18.93 2.30
CA ASP A 40 4.83 18.38 1.84
C ASP A 40 4.50 16.97 2.36
N LEU A 41 5.03 16.59 3.54
CA LEU A 41 4.85 15.26 4.12
C LEU A 41 3.37 14.83 4.15
N SER A 42 2.47 15.70 4.60
CA SER A 42 1.02 15.42 4.64
C SER A 42 0.45 15.07 3.26
N SER A 43 0.79 15.85 2.23
CA SER A 43 0.36 15.60 0.85
C SER A 43 0.93 14.30 0.29
N LYS A 44 2.20 13.99 0.58
CA LYS A 44 2.86 12.74 0.19
C LYS A 44 2.19 11.53 0.85
N LEU A 45 1.93 11.59 2.16
CA LEU A 45 1.25 10.54 2.91
C LEU A 45 -0.17 10.30 2.41
N GLU A 46 -0.92 11.34 2.05
CA GLU A 46 -2.26 11.19 1.47
C GLU A 46 -2.20 10.55 0.07
N MET A 47 -1.20 10.90 -0.74
CA MET A 47 -0.96 10.27 -2.04
C MET A 47 -0.61 8.78 -1.87
N PHE A 48 0.27 8.44 -0.93
CA PHE A 48 0.65 7.05 -0.64
C PHE A 48 -0.52 6.23 -0.11
N LYS A 49 -1.31 6.76 0.83
CA LYS A 49 -2.54 6.13 1.33
C LYS A 49 -3.47 5.73 0.19
N LYS A 50 -3.81 6.68 -0.69
CA LYS A 50 -4.70 6.44 -1.83
C LYS A 50 -4.16 5.35 -2.75
N LYS A 51 -2.84 5.38 -3.02
CA LYS A 51 -2.22 4.36 -3.88
C LYS A 51 -2.21 3.00 -3.21
N TYR A 52 -1.93 2.93 -1.90
CA TYR A 52 -1.97 1.70 -1.13
C TYR A 52 -3.35 1.03 -1.19
N MET A 53 -4.42 1.79 -0.94
CA MET A 53 -5.80 1.28 -1.00
C MET A 53 -6.25 0.81 -2.39
N GLU A 54 -5.60 1.30 -3.46
CA GLU A 54 -5.85 0.84 -4.83
C GLU A 54 -5.29 -0.57 -5.07
N PHE A 55 -4.22 -0.97 -4.38
CA PHE A 55 -3.48 -2.21 -4.64
C PHE A 55 -3.59 -3.26 -3.52
N ASP A 56 -3.78 -2.84 -2.27
CA ASP A 56 -4.17 -3.73 -1.17
C ASP A 56 -5.68 -4.02 -1.27
N LEU A 57 -6.01 -4.95 -2.16
CA LEU A 57 -7.40 -5.33 -2.47
C LEU A 57 -8.00 -6.32 -1.47
N ASN A 58 -7.16 -7.03 -0.71
CA ASN A 58 -7.60 -8.07 0.22
C ASN A 58 -7.63 -7.62 1.69
N ASP A 59 -7.22 -6.37 1.97
CA ASP A 59 -7.17 -5.76 3.32
C ASP A 59 -6.32 -6.55 4.32
N GLN A 60 -5.33 -7.29 3.81
CA GLN A 60 -4.33 -7.91 4.67
C GLN A 60 -3.32 -6.87 5.17
N GLY A 61 -3.37 -5.64 4.64
CA GLY A 61 -2.45 -4.59 5.00
C GLY A 61 -1.07 -4.80 4.39
N GLU A 62 -0.95 -5.64 3.35
CA GLU A 62 0.31 -5.97 2.67
C GLU A 62 0.12 -5.98 1.15
N ILE A 63 1.13 -5.48 0.42
CA ILE A 63 1.19 -5.63 -1.03
C ILE A 63 2.02 -6.87 -1.35
N ASP A 64 1.35 -7.93 -1.78
CA ASP A 64 2.02 -9.14 -2.24
C ASP A 64 2.71 -8.94 -3.61
N LEU A 65 3.44 -9.96 -4.05
CA LEU A 65 4.16 -9.91 -5.33
C LEU A 65 3.22 -9.67 -6.53
N MET A 66 1.98 -10.15 -6.46
CA MET A 66 0.99 -9.99 -7.52
C MET A 66 0.37 -8.59 -7.49
N GLY A 67 0.11 -8.02 -6.31
CA GLY A 67 -0.32 -6.65 -6.12
C GLY A 67 0.72 -5.66 -6.67
N LEU A 68 2.00 -5.89 -6.36
CA LEU A 68 3.10 -5.09 -6.91
C LEU A 68 3.19 -5.24 -8.44
N LYS A 69 3.05 -6.47 -8.97
CA LYS A 69 3.03 -6.71 -10.42
C LYS A 69 1.91 -5.92 -11.11
N GLN A 70 0.67 -6.05 -10.62
CA GLN A 70 -0.49 -5.38 -11.21
C GLN A 70 -0.37 -3.85 -11.15
N MET A 71 0.20 -3.31 -10.07
CA MET A 71 0.49 -1.89 -9.95
C MET A 71 1.44 -1.41 -11.05
N LEU A 72 2.56 -2.10 -11.23
CA LEU A 72 3.56 -1.69 -12.21
C LEU A 72 3.04 -1.86 -13.65
N GLU A 73 2.27 -2.91 -13.92
CA GLU A 73 1.61 -3.10 -15.23
C GLU A 73 0.62 -1.97 -15.55
N LYS A 74 -0.22 -1.55 -14.59
CA LYS A 74 -1.13 -0.40 -14.78
C LYS A 74 -0.40 0.92 -15.04
N LEU A 75 0.81 1.09 -14.51
CA LEU A 75 1.65 2.27 -14.73
C LEU A 75 2.48 2.17 -16.02
N GLY A 76 2.38 1.07 -16.79
CA GLY A 76 3.21 0.85 -17.98
C GLY A 76 4.67 0.50 -17.66
N LEU A 77 4.97 0.18 -16.40
CA LEU A 77 6.30 -0.12 -15.88
C LEU A 77 6.50 -1.63 -15.66
N ALA A 78 6.00 -2.48 -16.56
CA ALA A 78 6.06 -3.93 -16.41
C ALA A 78 7.48 -4.42 -16.07
N LYS A 79 7.59 -5.22 -15.02
CA LYS A 79 8.85 -5.76 -14.50
C LYS A 79 8.89 -7.27 -14.60
N THR A 80 10.09 -7.82 -14.71
CA THR A 80 10.31 -9.27 -14.60
C THR A 80 10.04 -9.73 -13.16
N HIS A 81 9.75 -11.02 -13.00
CA HIS A 81 9.52 -11.63 -11.69
C HIS A 81 10.72 -11.44 -10.73
N LEU A 82 11.95 -11.44 -11.27
CA LEU A 82 13.17 -11.25 -10.47
C LEU A 82 13.29 -9.80 -9.96
N GLU A 83 12.99 -8.81 -10.81
CA GLU A 83 12.98 -7.40 -10.41
C GLU A 83 11.94 -7.13 -9.32
N LEU A 84 10.73 -7.69 -9.47
CA LEU A 84 9.67 -7.57 -8.46
C LEU A 84 10.12 -8.13 -7.10
N LYS A 85 10.74 -9.32 -7.08
CA LYS A 85 11.29 -9.92 -5.85
C LYS A 85 12.38 -9.06 -5.21
N LYS A 86 13.27 -8.46 -6.02
CA LYS A 86 14.31 -7.56 -5.52
C LYS A 86 13.70 -6.31 -4.87
N MET A 87 12.73 -5.67 -5.54
CA MET A 87 12.03 -4.50 -5.00
C MET A 87 11.37 -4.80 -3.64
N MET A 88 10.68 -5.95 -3.50
CA MET A 88 10.10 -6.34 -2.21
C MET A 88 11.15 -6.56 -1.12
N SER A 89 12.25 -7.25 -1.46
CA SER A 89 13.33 -7.53 -0.51
C SER A 89 14.08 -6.27 -0.06
N GLU A 90 14.18 -5.26 -0.91
CA GLU A 90 14.80 -3.97 -0.57
C GLU A 90 13.97 -3.20 0.47
N VAL A 91 12.63 -3.28 0.39
CA VAL A 91 11.71 -2.58 1.29
C VAL A 91 11.57 -3.29 2.64
N VAL A 92 11.39 -4.61 2.65
CA VAL A 92 11.27 -5.38 3.91
C VAL A 92 12.63 -5.49 4.63
N GLY A 93 13.72 -5.24 3.90
CA GLY A 93 15.08 -5.46 4.34
C GLY A 93 15.47 -6.93 4.22
N ASP A 94 16.70 -7.17 3.75
CA ASP A 94 17.29 -8.50 3.76
C ASP A 94 17.60 -8.86 5.22
N THR A 95 16.75 -9.68 5.84
CA THR A 95 16.95 -10.18 7.22
C THR A 95 18.28 -10.90 7.40
N SER A 96 18.96 -11.22 6.30
CA SER A 96 20.29 -11.82 6.23
C SER A 96 21.47 -10.87 6.55
N LYS A 97 21.27 -9.54 6.53
CA LYS A 97 22.35 -8.55 6.80
C LYS A 97 22.46 -8.07 8.24
N ARG A 98 21.68 -8.63 9.17
CA ARG A 98 21.92 -8.47 10.62
C ARG A 98 22.74 -9.64 11.15
N ARG A 99 24.05 -9.67 10.89
CA ARG A 99 25.03 -10.50 11.62
C ARG A 99 26.32 -9.72 11.82
#